data_AF-A0A820VSK3-F1
#
_entry.id   AF-A0A820VSK3-F1
#
_cell.length_a   1.000
_cell.length_b   1.000
_cell.length_c   1.000
_cell.angle_alpha   90.00
_cell.angle_beta   90.00
_cell.angle_gamma   90.00
#
_symmetry.space_group_name_H-M   'P 1'
#
loop_
_entity.id
_entity.type
_entity.pdbx_description
1 polymer ?
#
loop_
_entity_poly.entity_id
_entity_poly.type
_entity_poly.pdbx_seq_one_letter_code
_entity_poly.pdbx_strand_id
1 'polypeptide(L)'
;DNTRPLLNTFFETFSIKKIPFEKRNTFCFDSEAFRYLVAIQNSIEFDPKERNEFEQSWSRSTIESKRFRDFLCNQKSYRKNYEWQSNKNAQFQIKNMIRPILETIRNIFRNILLYNLNLSIKISATHANPLSMICYKCNRNPEKFGQFWILSDHIHSSLNMVSLIVLSFIHSLVKKYIPFINRVLV
;
A
#
# COMPACT_ATOMS: atom_id res chain seq x y z
N ASP A 1 38.99 -4.59 20.49
CA ASP A 1 38.21 -3.76 19.54
C ASP A 1 39.08 -3.03 18.52
N ASN A 2 39.44 -3.68 17.41
CA ASN A 2 40.27 -3.13 16.32
C ASN A 2 39.47 -2.89 15.02
N THR A 3 38.14 -2.91 15.06
CA THR A 3 37.30 -2.86 13.85
C THR A 3 37.18 -1.46 13.27
N ARG A 4 37.27 -0.42 14.11
CA ARG A 4 37.10 0.98 13.69
C ARG A 4 38.18 1.46 12.72
N PRO A 5 39.49 1.20 12.95
CA PRO A 5 40.53 1.54 11.97
C PRO A 5 40.34 0.84 10.62
N LEU A 6 39.96 -0.44 10.64
CA LEU A 6 39.70 -1.23 9.41
C LEU A 6 38.52 -0.66 8.60
N LEU A 7 37.45 -0.25 9.29
CA LEU A 7 36.31 0.40 8.64
C LEU A 7 36.69 1.73 8.00
N ASN A 8 37.54 2.53 8.66
CA ASN A 8 38.04 3.78 8.08
C ASN A 8 38.83 3.53 6.79
N THR A 9 39.77 2.59 6.81
CA THR A 9 40.53 2.22 5.61
C THR A 9 39.63 1.66 4.52
N PHE A 10 38.58 0.91 4.87
CA PHE A 10 37.60 0.41 3.92
C PHE A 10 36.78 1.56 3.31
N PHE A 11 36.33 2.53 4.10
CA PHE A 11 35.59 3.68 3.58
C PHE A 11 36.42 4.57 2.65
N GLU A 12 37.73 4.65 2.86
CA GLU A 12 38.66 5.35 1.95
C GLU A 12 38.72 4.71 0.55
N THR A 13 38.39 3.43 0.41
CA THR A 13 38.34 2.74 -0.90
C THR A 13 37.12 3.12 -1.76
N PHE A 14 36.06 3.69 -1.17
CA PHE A 14 34.86 4.07 -1.91
C PHE A 14 34.96 5.49 -2.49
N SER A 15 34.53 5.66 -3.73
CA SER A 15 34.41 6.98 -4.38
C SER A 15 33.30 7.86 -3.77
N ILE A 16 32.45 7.30 -2.90
CA ILE A 16 31.37 8.01 -2.22
C ILE A 16 31.92 8.77 -1.01
N LYS A 17 32.54 9.92 -1.26
CA LYS A 17 33.30 10.72 -0.27
C LYS A 17 32.48 11.42 0.83
N LYS A 18 31.26 10.99 1.18
CA LYS A 18 30.35 11.79 2.04
C LYS A 18 29.46 11.03 3.02
N ILE A 19 29.81 9.81 3.42
CA ILE A 19 29.13 9.18 4.57
C ILE A 19 29.98 9.49 5.81
N PRO A 20 29.54 10.41 6.71
CA PRO A 20 30.26 10.67 7.95
C PRO A 20 30.31 9.38 8.78
N PHE A 21 31.44 9.06 9.38
CA PHE A 21 31.59 7.91 10.27
C PHE A 21 31.86 8.39 11.70
N GLU A 22 30.80 8.81 12.38
CA GLU A 22 30.83 9.42 13.69
C GLU A 22 30.13 8.52 14.73
N LYS A 23 30.38 8.76 16.01
CA LYS A 23 29.73 8.00 17.08
C LYS A 23 28.19 8.11 17.04
N ARG A 24 27.66 9.25 16.57
CA ARG A 24 26.22 9.51 16.49
C ARG A 24 25.49 8.65 15.46
N ASN A 25 26.18 8.17 14.42
CA ASN A 25 25.59 7.41 13.31
C ASN A 25 26.27 6.05 13.08
N THR A 26 27.12 5.64 14.01
CA THR A 26 27.68 4.30 14.09
C THR A 26 26.92 3.54 15.17
N PHE A 27 26.50 2.31 14.93
CA PHE A 27 25.76 1.47 15.88
C PHE A 27 26.37 0.08 15.86
N CYS A 28 26.70 -0.45 17.03
CA CYS A 28 27.34 -1.77 17.14
C CYS A 28 26.36 -2.73 17.80
N PHE A 29 25.99 -3.77 17.05
CA PHE A 29 25.12 -4.84 17.53
C PHE A 29 25.97 -6.08 17.76
N ASP A 30 25.82 -6.70 18.91
CA ASP A 30 26.40 -8.02 19.14
C ASP A 30 25.38 -9.09 18.69
N SER A 31 25.76 -9.88 17.69
CA SER A 31 24.93 -10.98 17.18
C SER A 31 24.74 -12.09 18.20
N GLU A 32 25.68 -12.26 19.14
CA GLU A 32 25.62 -13.31 20.15
C GLU A 32 24.47 -13.11 21.13
N ALA A 33 24.08 -11.85 21.39
CA ALA A 33 22.93 -11.54 22.22
C ALA A 33 21.61 -12.11 21.64
N PHE A 34 21.44 -12.08 20.32
CA PHE A 34 20.25 -12.65 19.66
C PHE A 34 20.30 -14.17 19.62
N ARG A 35 21.48 -14.74 19.39
CA ARG A 35 21.69 -16.19 19.42
C ARG A 35 21.42 -16.78 20.80
N TYR A 36 21.85 -16.08 21.86
CA TYR A 36 21.58 -16.46 23.24
C TYR A 36 20.08 -16.53 23.54
N LEU A 37 19.28 -15.55 23.10
CA LEU A 37 17.83 -15.59 23.29
C LEU A 37 17.18 -16.81 22.62
N VAL A 38 17.60 -17.13 21.39
CA VAL A 38 17.11 -18.33 20.69
C VAL A 38 17.53 -19.58 21.43
N ALA A 39 18.75 -19.62 21.98
CA ALA A 39 19.24 -20.77 22.72
C ALA A 39 18.47 -20.99 24.04
N ILE A 40 18.16 -19.92 24.79
CA ILE A 40 17.27 -19.99 25.97
C ILE A 40 15.89 -20.51 25.60
N GLN A 41 15.32 -20.03 24.48
CA GLN A 41 14.00 -20.48 24.01
C GLN A 41 13.99 -21.98 23.70
N ASN A 42 15.12 -22.54 23.27
CA ASN A 42 15.30 -23.97 23.02
C ASN A 42 15.81 -24.74 24.26
N SER A 43 15.77 -24.13 25.45
CA SER A 43 16.20 -24.75 26.72
C SER A 43 17.65 -25.23 26.74
N ILE A 44 18.54 -24.55 26.00
CA ILE A 44 19.98 -24.79 26.07
C ILE A 44 20.52 -24.14 27.34
N GLU A 45 21.23 -24.93 28.16
CA GLU A 45 21.88 -24.47 29.38
C GLU A 45 23.26 -23.86 29.09
N PHE A 46 23.60 -22.83 29.86
CA PHE A 46 24.86 -22.12 29.77
C PHE A 46 25.49 -22.03 31.16
N ASP A 47 26.82 -21.99 31.20
CA ASP A 47 27.52 -21.74 32.47
C ASP A 47 27.15 -20.35 33.02
N PRO A 48 27.11 -20.14 34.36
CA PRO A 48 26.76 -18.84 34.93
C PRO A 48 27.66 -17.70 34.43
N LYS A 49 28.92 -17.98 34.08
CA LYS A 49 29.81 -16.98 33.49
C LYS A 49 29.37 -16.57 32.09
N GLU A 50 29.07 -17.53 31.22
CA GLU A 50 28.60 -17.29 29.85
C GLU A 50 27.26 -16.56 29.85
N ARG A 51 26.33 -16.96 30.75
CA ARG A 51 25.05 -16.26 30.93
C ARG A 51 25.26 -14.78 31.22
N ASN A 52 26.15 -14.43 32.15
CA ASN A 52 26.42 -13.03 32.50
C ASN A 52 27.01 -12.26 31.30
N GLU A 53 27.92 -12.87 30.54
CA GLU A 53 28.48 -12.26 29.32
C GLU A 53 27.39 -12.00 28.27
N PHE A 54 26.50 -12.96 28.02
CA PHE A 54 25.40 -12.78 27.08
C PHE A 54 24.35 -11.77 27.55
N GLU A 55 24.05 -11.72 28.84
CA GLU A 55 23.15 -10.70 29.43
C GLU A 55 23.71 -9.29 29.29
N GLN A 56 25.02 -9.11 29.50
CA GLN A 56 25.69 -7.84 29.27
C GLN A 56 25.67 -7.44 27.80
N SER A 57 25.98 -8.37 26.89
CA SER A 57 25.88 -8.16 25.44
C SER A 57 24.45 -7.82 25.02
N TRP A 58 23.44 -8.47 25.58
CA TRP A 58 22.03 -8.18 25.32
C TRP A 58 21.64 -6.78 25.77
N SER A 59 22.03 -6.40 26.99
CA SER A 59 21.78 -5.06 27.51
C SER A 59 22.38 -3.99 26.60
N ARG A 60 23.62 -4.19 26.17
CA ARG A 60 24.31 -3.28 25.23
C ARG A 60 23.61 -3.22 23.87
N SER A 61 23.29 -4.35 23.26
CA SER A 61 22.58 -4.42 21.96
C SER A 61 21.20 -3.77 22.03
N THR A 62 20.50 -3.88 23.15
CA THR A 62 19.19 -3.24 23.37
C THR A 62 19.31 -1.71 23.43
N ILE A 63 20.32 -1.20 24.15
CA ILE A 63 20.60 0.24 24.24
C ILE A 63 20.96 0.79 22.85
N GLU A 64 21.85 0.11 22.13
CA GLU A 64 22.27 0.50 20.78
C GLU A 64 21.10 0.47 19.79
N SER A 65 20.19 -0.51 19.90
CA SER A 65 18.96 -0.60 19.10
C SER A 65 18.02 0.57 19.35
N LYS A 66 17.84 0.97 20.61
CA LYS A 66 17.06 2.18 20.95
C LYS A 66 17.72 3.42 20.35
N ARG A 67 19.04 3.57 20.49
CA ARG A 67 19.78 4.71 19.90
C ARG A 67 19.62 4.74 18.38
N PHE A 68 19.69 3.59 17.72
CA PHE A 68 19.51 3.48 16.28
C PHE A 68 18.11 3.89 15.84
N ARG A 69 17.08 3.37 16.51
CA ARG A 69 15.68 3.75 16.26
C ARG A 69 15.49 5.25 16.42
N ASP A 70 15.95 5.81 17.54
CA ASP A 70 15.77 7.24 17.84
C ASP A 70 16.53 8.11 16.82
N PHE A 71 17.72 7.66 16.40
CA PHE A 71 18.46 8.30 15.31
C PHE A 71 17.67 8.31 14.01
N LEU A 72 17.05 7.18 13.61
CA LEU A 72 16.22 7.07 12.41
C LEU A 72 14.98 7.96 12.48
N CYS A 73 14.27 7.97 13.61
CA CYS A 73 13.09 8.81 13.82
C CYS A 73 13.40 10.31 13.70
N ASN A 74 14.61 10.70 14.08
CA ASN A 74 15.08 12.08 14.01
C ASN A 74 15.70 12.46 12.65
N GLN A 75 15.89 11.50 11.73
CA GLN A 75 16.35 11.84 10.39
C GLN A 75 15.23 12.52 9.60
N LYS A 76 15.56 13.63 8.93
CA LYS A 76 14.66 14.25 7.98
C LYS A 76 14.35 13.24 6.88
N SER A 77 13.07 13.02 6.59
CA SER A 77 12.64 12.23 5.44
C SER A 77 13.41 12.72 4.21
N TYR A 78 14.21 11.84 3.61
CA TYR A 78 14.85 12.14 2.34
C TYR A 78 13.74 12.51 1.36
N ARG A 79 13.82 13.72 0.76
CA ARG A 79 12.93 14.07 -0.34
C ARG A 79 13.23 13.09 -1.46
N LYS A 80 12.33 12.13 -1.71
CA LYS A 80 12.40 11.28 -2.89
C LYS A 80 12.32 12.21 -4.08
N ASN A 81 13.47 12.57 -4.66
CA ASN A 81 13.48 13.17 -5.98
C ASN A 81 12.87 12.13 -6.93
N TYR A 82 11.93 12.54 -7.79
CA TYR A 82 11.18 11.68 -8.70
C TYR A 82 12.07 10.78 -9.58
N GLU A 83 13.35 11.12 -9.72
CA GLU A 83 14.36 10.41 -10.49
C GLU A 83 14.86 9.10 -9.85
N TRP A 84 14.73 8.94 -8.52
CA TRP A 84 15.19 7.72 -7.82
C TRP A 84 14.03 6.77 -7.53
N GLN A 85 13.51 6.13 -8.57
CA GLN A 85 12.65 4.96 -8.40
C GLN A 85 13.52 3.72 -8.27
N SER A 86 13.63 3.17 -7.06
CA SER A 86 14.30 1.87 -6.88
C SER A 86 13.66 0.80 -7.76
N ASN A 87 14.40 -0.23 -8.18
CA ASN A 87 13.85 -1.38 -8.90
C ASN A 87 12.65 -2.00 -8.16
N LYS A 88 12.65 -1.94 -6.82
CA LYS A 88 11.52 -2.38 -5.98
C LYS A 88 10.26 -1.53 -6.16
N ASN A 89 10.42 -0.22 -6.42
CA ASN A 89 9.32 0.67 -6.75
C ASN A 89 8.71 0.33 -8.13
N ALA A 90 9.54 0.02 -9.12
CA ALA A 90 9.07 -0.46 -10.42
C ALA A 90 8.30 -1.78 -10.30
N GLN A 91 8.81 -2.75 -9.52
CA GLN A 91 8.11 -4.00 -9.23
C GLN A 91 6.75 -3.77 -8.56
N PHE A 92 6.67 -2.84 -7.61
CA PHE A 92 5.40 -2.49 -6.96
C PHE A 92 4.40 -1.88 -7.95
N GLN A 93 4.86 -0.97 -8.82
CA GLN A 93 4.01 -0.39 -9.86
C GLN A 93 3.50 -1.44 -10.84
N ILE A 94 4.37 -2.34 -11.33
CA ILE A 94 3.98 -3.45 -12.20
C ILE A 94 2.91 -4.29 -11.51
N LYS A 95 3.15 -4.70 -10.26
CA LYS A 95 2.20 -5.51 -9.49
C LYS A 95 0.84 -4.83 -9.36
N ASN A 96 0.82 -3.52 -9.12
CA ASN A 96 -0.42 -2.77 -8.96
C ASN A 96 -1.17 -2.58 -10.29
N MET A 97 -0.46 -2.55 -11.43
CA MET A 97 -1.05 -2.40 -12.76
C MET A 97 -1.70 -3.68 -13.30
N ILE A 98 -1.31 -4.86 -12.80
CA ILE A 98 -1.87 -6.14 -13.26
C ILE A 98 -3.40 -6.14 -13.19
N ARG A 99 -3.97 -5.75 -12.05
CA ARG A 99 -5.43 -5.78 -11.86
C ARG A 99 -6.16 -4.81 -12.81
N PRO A 100 -5.83 -3.51 -12.88
CA PRO A 100 -6.43 -2.59 -13.87
C PRO A 100 -6.35 -3.09 -15.32
N ILE A 101 -5.22 -3.68 -15.71
CA ILE A 101 -5.04 -4.21 -17.07
C ILE A 101 -5.99 -5.38 -17.32
N LEU A 102 -6.04 -6.35 -16.40
CA LEU A 102 -6.94 -7.51 -16.53
C LEU A 102 -8.41 -7.10 -16.55
N GLU A 103 -8.79 -6.11 -15.74
CA GLU A 103 -10.13 -5.52 -15.74
C GLU A 103 -10.46 -4.85 -17.08
N THR A 104 -9.51 -4.12 -17.65
CA THR A 104 -9.67 -3.49 -18.97
C THR A 104 -9.85 -4.55 -20.05
N ILE A 105 -9.02 -5.59 -20.07
CA ILE A 105 -9.13 -6.72 -21.00
C ILE A 105 -10.50 -7.40 -20.88
N ARG A 106 -10.94 -7.67 -19.64
CA ARG A 106 -12.26 -8.27 -19.37
C ARG A 106 -13.40 -7.40 -19.92
N ASN A 107 -13.33 -6.09 -19.73
CA ASN A 107 -14.35 -5.16 -20.22
C ASN A 107 -14.37 -5.09 -21.76
N ILE A 108 -13.20 -5.11 -22.41
CA ILE A 108 -13.08 -5.18 -23.87
C ILE A 108 -13.78 -6.44 -24.40
N PHE A 109 -13.46 -7.62 -23.85
CA PHE A 109 -14.09 -8.86 -24.27
C PHE A 109 -15.60 -8.88 -24.04
N ARG A 110 -16.05 -8.33 -22.91
CA ARG A 110 -17.48 -8.20 -22.63
C ARG A 110 -18.18 -7.34 -23.68
N ASN A 111 -17.58 -6.21 -24.07
CA ASN A 111 -18.16 -5.31 -25.07
C ASN A 111 -18.23 -5.98 -26.46
N ILE A 112 -17.19 -6.71 -26.87
CA ILE A 112 -17.18 -7.48 -28.12
C ILE A 112 -18.32 -8.51 -28.14
N LEU A 113 -18.47 -9.26 -27.04
CA LEU A 113 -19.50 -10.29 -26.94
C LEU A 113 -20.92 -9.70 -26.98
N LEU A 114 -21.13 -8.56 -26.32
CA LEU A 114 -22.41 -7.85 -26.36
C LEU A 114 -22.75 -7.35 -27.76
N TYR A 115 -21.76 -6.80 -28.47
CA TYR A 115 -21.90 -6.37 -29.86
C TYR A 115 -22.29 -7.54 -30.76
N ASN A 116 -21.56 -8.65 -30.71
CA ASN A 116 -21.82 -9.82 -31.55
C ASN A 116 -23.20 -10.46 -31.29
N LEU A 117 -23.71 -10.35 -30.06
CA LEU A 117 -25.03 -10.88 -29.69
C LEU A 117 -26.16 -9.85 -29.86
N ASN A 118 -25.88 -8.65 -30.38
CA ASN A 118 -26.83 -7.52 -30.44
C ASN A 118 -27.51 -7.23 -29.09
N LEU A 119 -26.79 -7.47 -27.98
CA LEU A 119 -27.27 -7.22 -26.63
C LEU A 119 -26.84 -5.82 -26.18
N SER A 120 -27.77 -5.05 -25.62
CA SER A 120 -27.47 -3.76 -25.01
C SER A 120 -27.36 -3.89 -23.49
N ILE A 121 -26.40 -3.21 -22.87
CA ILE A 121 -26.38 -3.03 -21.42
C ILE A 121 -27.33 -1.88 -21.11
N LYS A 122 -28.48 -2.20 -20.51
CA LYS A 122 -29.32 -1.18 -19.88
C LYS A 122 -28.71 -0.80 -18.54
N ILE A 123 -27.99 0.32 -18.51
CA ILE A 123 -27.54 0.93 -17.26
C ILE A 123 -28.77 1.55 -16.62
N SER A 124 -29.26 0.94 -15.54
CA SER A 124 -30.29 1.52 -14.69
C SER A 124 -29.68 1.73 -13.32
N ALA A 125 -29.74 2.96 -12.82
CA ALA A 125 -29.34 3.25 -11.45
C ALA A 125 -30.44 2.70 -10.53
N THR A 126 -30.26 1.48 -10.02
CA THR A 126 -31.23 0.84 -9.11
C THR A 126 -31.32 1.55 -7.76
N HIS A 127 -30.30 2.34 -7.41
CA HIS A 127 -30.21 3.08 -6.15
C HIS A 127 -29.68 4.51 -6.38
N ALA A 128 -30.18 5.20 -7.41
CA ALA A 128 -30.07 6.65 -7.42
C ALA A 128 -30.88 7.17 -6.23
N ASN A 129 -30.23 7.60 -5.15
CA ASN A 129 -30.94 8.31 -4.09
C ASN A 129 -31.44 9.63 -4.71
N PRO A 130 -32.76 9.83 -4.85
CA PRO A 130 -33.29 11.05 -5.44
C PRO A 130 -32.88 12.29 -4.64
N LEU A 131 -32.56 12.13 -3.35
CA LEU A 131 -32.07 13.18 -2.46
C LEU A 131 -30.57 13.50 -2.65
N SER A 132 -29.85 12.83 -3.55
CA SER A 132 -28.43 13.13 -3.81
C SER A 132 -28.16 13.51 -5.27
N MET A 133 -29.21 13.79 -6.04
CA MET A 133 -29.07 14.22 -7.42
C MET A 133 -29.24 15.74 -7.54
N ILE A 134 -28.19 16.37 -8.10
CA ILE A 134 -28.19 17.79 -8.43
C ILE A 134 -29.18 18.01 -9.58
N CYS A 135 -30.22 18.81 -9.35
CA CYS A 135 -31.22 19.12 -10.39
C CYS A 135 -30.71 20.21 -11.35
N TYR A 136 -30.48 19.88 -12.61
CA TYR A 136 -30.05 20.83 -13.65
C TYR A 136 -31.19 21.62 -14.32
N LYS A 137 -32.45 21.30 -14.03
CA LYS A 137 -33.61 22.04 -14.56
C LYS A 137 -34.01 23.26 -13.72
N CYS A 138 -33.61 23.32 -12.46
CA CYS A 138 -34.00 24.40 -11.57
C CYS A 138 -33.12 25.63 -11.80
N ASN A 139 -33.73 26.81 -11.75
CA ASN A 139 -33.00 28.05 -11.88
C ASN A 139 -32.15 28.26 -10.62
N ARG A 140 -30.82 28.25 -10.77
CA ARG A 140 -29.88 28.39 -9.65
C ARG A 140 -29.27 29.77 -9.70
N ASN A 141 -29.43 30.53 -8.63
CA ASN A 141 -28.77 31.81 -8.47
C ASN A 141 -27.47 31.60 -7.68
N PRO A 142 -26.31 32.07 -8.18
CA PRO A 142 -25.08 32.02 -7.41
C PRO A 142 -25.19 32.90 -6.16
N GLU A 143 -24.74 32.37 -5.03
CA GLU A 143 -24.67 33.06 -3.75
C GLU A 143 -23.24 33.50 -3.46
N LYS A 144 -23.05 34.68 -2.88
CA LYS A 144 -21.72 35.21 -2.58
C LYS A 144 -21.25 34.74 -1.20
N PHE A 145 -20.22 33.90 -1.15
CA PHE A 145 -19.55 33.48 0.08
C PHE A 145 -18.13 34.08 0.14
N GLY A 146 -17.99 35.14 0.92
CA GLY A 146 -16.75 35.92 1.01
C GLY A 146 -16.42 36.60 -0.33
N GLN A 147 -15.31 36.20 -0.94
CA GLN A 147 -14.85 36.73 -2.24
C GLN A 147 -15.32 35.90 -3.45
N PHE A 148 -15.99 34.76 -3.23
CA PHE A 148 -16.36 33.83 -4.29
C PHE A 148 -17.88 33.74 -4.46
N TRP A 149 -18.32 33.46 -5.68
CA TRP A 149 -19.71 33.13 -6.00
C TRP A 149 -19.84 31.60 -6.07
N ILE A 150 -20.69 31.04 -5.23
CA ILE A 150 -20.92 29.61 -5.11
C ILE A 150 -22.34 29.31 -5.60
N LEU A 151 -22.47 28.32 -6.46
CA LEU A 151 -23.77 27.78 -6.84
C LEU A 151 -24.18 26.77 -5.77
N SER A 152 -25.23 27.07 -4.99
CA SER A 152 -25.70 26.16 -3.94
C SER A 152 -26.37 24.92 -4.54
N ASP A 153 -25.98 23.73 -4.08
CA ASP A 153 -26.60 22.47 -4.47
C ASP A 153 -27.90 22.28 -3.69
N HIS A 154 -29.01 22.79 -4.22
CA HIS A 154 -30.33 22.50 -3.66
C HIS A 154 -30.78 21.10 -4.08
N ILE A 155 -30.97 20.23 -3.08
CA ILE A 155 -31.48 18.86 -3.24
C ILE A 155 -33.00 18.90 -3.42
N HIS A 156 -33.53 18.23 -4.44
CA HIS A 156 -34.97 18.05 -4.65
C HIS A 156 -35.43 16.65 -4.27
N SER A 157 -36.53 16.54 -3.52
CA SER A 157 -37.23 15.27 -3.30
C SER A 157 -38.06 14.92 -4.53
N SER A 158 -37.56 14.02 -5.40
CA SER A 158 -38.36 13.53 -6.53
C SER A 158 -39.35 12.45 -6.04
N LEU A 159 -40.47 12.88 -5.47
CA LEU A 159 -41.65 12.04 -5.28
C LEU A 159 -42.32 11.81 -6.63
N ASN A 160 -41.80 10.85 -7.43
CA ASN A 160 -42.53 10.08 -8.45
C ASN A 160 -41.57 9.25 -9.31
N MET A 161 -41.31 8.01 -8.90
CA MET A 161 -41.06 6.90 -9.83
C MET A 161 -41.51 5.59 -9.17
N VAL A 162 -42.76 5.21 -9.47
CA VAL A 162 -43.29 3.85 -9.24
C VAL A 162 -43.23 3.07 -10.55
N SER A 163 -43.07 1.76 -10.42
CA SER A 163 -43.19 0.64 -11.38
C SER A 163 -41.86 0.15 -12.00
N LEU A 164 -41.33 -0.96 -11.46
CA LEU A 164 -41.53 -2.37 -11.90
C LEU A 164 -40.67 -2.66 -13.16
N ILE A 165 -39.77 -3.64 -13.23
CA ILE A 165 -39.88 -5.07 -12.90
C ILE A 165 -38.47 -5.62 -12.62
N VAL A 166 -38.30 -6.38 -11.52
CA VAL A 166 -37.18 -7.31 -11.30
C VAL A 166 -37.71 -8.72 -11.51
N LEU A 167 -37.00 -9.55 -12.30
CA LEU A 167 -36.73 -10.99 -12.13
C LEU A 167 -36.67 -11.72 -13.48
N SER A 168 -35.51 -12.32 -13.81
CA SER A 168 -35.38 -13.78 -14.05
C SER A 168 -34.11 -14.25 -14.80
N PHE A 169 -33.27 -13.39 -15.42
CA PHE A 169 -32.25 -13.92 -16.34
C PHE A 169 -30.84 -14.21 -15.79
N ILE A 170 -30.48 -13.70 -14.60
CA ILE A 170 -29.10 -13.81 -14.09
C ILE A 170 -28.77 -15.23 -13.59
N HIS A 171 -29.75 -16.01 -13.12
CA HIS A 171 -29.49 -17.34 -12.56
C HIS A 171 -29.15 -18.40 -13.63
N SER A 172 -29.60 -18.22 -14.88
CA SER A 172 -29.37 -19.19 -15.97
C SER A 172 -28.01 -19.01 -16.65
N LEU A 173 -27.55 -17.77 -16.83
CA LEU A 173 -26.28 -17.46 -17.49
C LEU A 173 -25.06 -17.77 -16.62
N VAL A 174 -25.15 -17.54 -15.31
CA VAL A 174 -24.03 -17.82 -14.38
C VAL A 174 -23.76 -19.33 -14.28
N LYS A 175 -24.80 -20.18 -14.29
CA LYS A 175 -24.64 -21.64 -14.25
C LYS A 175 -23.99 -22.23 -15.51
N LYS A 176 -24.19 -21.61 -16.68
CA LYS A 176 -23.75 -22.15 -17.96
C LYS A 176 -22.27 -21.89 -18.28
N TYR A 177 -21.67 -20.83 -17.72
CA TYR A 177 -20.32 -20.38 -18.09
C TYR A 177 -19.27 -20.43 -16.96
N ILE A 178 -19.65 -20.79 -15.73
CA ILE A 178 -18.70 -21.10 -14.64
C ILE A 178 -17.63 -22.15 -15.03
N PRO A 179 -17.92 -23.21 -15.80
CA PRO A 179 -16.89 -24.19 -16.18
C PRO A 179 -15.78 -23.63 -17.06
N PHE A 180 -16.01 -22.48 -17.71
CA PHE A 180 -15.05 -21.85 -18.62
C PHE A 180 -14.08 -20.90 -17.89
N ILE A 181 -14.51 -20.30 -16.78
CA ILE A 181 -13.68 -19.38 -15.99
C ILE A 181 -12.67 -20.14 -15.12
N ASN A 182 -13.01 -21.33 -14.64
CA ASN A 182 -12.10 -22.13 -13.81
C ASN A 182 -10.98 -22.86 -14.58
N ARG A 183 -10.97 -22.84 -15.92
CA ARG A 183 -9.89 -23.44 -16.73
C ARG A 183 -8.75 -22.48 -17.08
N VAL A 184 -8.86 -21.20 -16.74
CA VAL A 184 -7.85 -20.17 -17.08
C VAL A 184 -7.04 -19.74 -15.85
N LEU A 185 -7.25 -20.38 -14.69
CA LEU A 185 -6.54 -20.10 -13.43
C LEU A 185 -5.93 -21.37 -12.81
N VAL A 186 -5.24 -22.16 -13.63
CA VAL A 186 -4.18 -23.09 -13.16
C VAL A 186 -2.85 -22.59 -13.72
#